data_AF-A0A1G6NJU4-F1
#
_entry.id   AF-A0A1G6NJU4-F1
#
_cell.length_a   1.000
_cell.length_b   1.000
_cell.length_c   1.000
_cell.angle_alpha   90.00
_cell.angle_beta   90.00
_cell.angle_gamma   90.00
#
_symmetry.space_group_name_H-M   'P 1'
#
loop_
_entity.id
_entity.type
_entity.pdbx_description
1 polymer ?
#
loop_
_entity_poly.entity_id
_entity_poly.type
_entity_poly.pdbx_seq_one_letter_code
_entity_poly.pdbx_strand_id
1 'polypeptide(L)'
;MTAPSGPGGQTPRRGPQQRKQVLLRLDPLVHEALARWANDELRSANAQIEFLLRRALAEAGRLPGGTGPLPRRGRPPAQQPPAPPPPAQEPSAQPPHPGRPPQQQPPPEEHPPEPR
;
A
#
# COMPACT_ATOMS: atom_id res chain seq x y z
N MET A 1 24.26 -8.80 54.49
CA MET A 1 23.64 -7.59 53.95
C MET A 1 23.93 -7.50 52.46
N THR A 2 22.87 -7.50 51.63
CA THR A 2 22.70 -6.84 50.30
C THR A 2 23.79 -6.99 49.22
N ALA A 3 23.55 -7.31 47.94
CA ALA A 3 22.42 -7.75 47.11
C ALA A 3 23.04 -8.08 45.72
N PRO A 4 22.54 -9.04 44.91
CA PRO A 4 23.02 -9.19 43.54
C PRO A 4 22.32 -8.19 42.62
N SER A 5 23.09 -7.30 42.00
CA SER A 5 22.63 -6.40 40.94
C SER A 5 22.15 -7.21 39.74
N GLY A 6 20.84 -7.22 39.50
CA GLY A 6 20.24 -7.82 38.30
C GLY A 6 20.53 -6.97 37.05
N PRO A 7 20.91 -7.57 35.91
CA PRO A 7 21.04 -6.81 34.68
C PRO A 7 19.65 -6.34 34.25
N GLY A 8 19.49 -5.02 34.17
CA GLY A 8 18.25 -4.38 33.71
C GLY A 8 17.81 -4.98 32.37
N GLY A 9 16.61 -5.54 32.36
CA GLY A 9 15.97 -6.08 31.16
C GLY A 9 15.75 -4.98 30.15
N GLN A 10 16.68 -4.85 29.21
CA GLN A 10 16.52 -4.02 28.02
C GLN A 10 15.44 -4.68 27.17
N THR A 11 14.19 -4.22 27.28
CA THR A 11 13.13 -4.62 26.33
C THR A 11 13.63 -4.34 24.91
N PRO A 12 13.74 -5.36 24.04
CA PRO A 12 14.25 -5.15 22.70
C PRO A 12 13.31 -4.20 21.98
N ARG A 13 13.85 -3.06 21.54
CA ARG A 13 13.13 -2.10 20.69
C ARG A 13 12.78 -2.86 19.41
N ARG A 14 11.53 -3.29 19.28
CA ARG A 14 11.04 -3.97 18.08
C ARG A 14 11.29 -3.04 16.89
N GLY A 15 12.17 -3.48 15.99
CA GLY A 15 12.49 -2.74 14.77
C GLY A 15 11.23 -2.43 13.96
N PRO A 16 11.30 -1.47 13.03
CA PRO A 16 10.15 -1.05 12.23
C PRO A 16 9.55 -2.27 11.52
N GLN A 17 8.36 -2.69 11.94
CA GLN A 17 7.68 -3.80 11.29
C GLN A 17 7.22 -3.35 9.90
N GLN A 18 7.64 -4.09 8.88
CA GLN A 18 7.16 -3.89 7.51
C GLN A 18 5.64 -4.00 7.50
N ARG A 19 4.96 -2.93 7.09
CA ARG A 19 3.49 -2.93 6.97
C ARG A 19 3.09 -3.74 5.75
N LYS A 20 2.18 -4.70 5.93
CA LYS A 20 1.60 -5.48 4.82
C LYS A 20 0.54 -4.63 4.13
N GLN A 21 0.65 -4.46 2.82
CA GLN A 21 -0.40 -3.86 2.00
C GLN A 21 -1.39 -4.96 1.60
N VAL A 22 -2.69 -4.70 1.78
CA VAL A 22 -3.77 -5.63 1.45
C VAL A 22 -4.88 -4.86 0.75
N LEU A 23 -5.38 -5.39 -0.36
CA LEU A 23 -6.56 -4.87 -1.03
C LEU A 23 -7.81 -5.36 -0.31
N LEU A 24 -8.61 -4.44 0.23
CA LEU A 24 -9.88 -4.73 0.87
C LEU A 24 -11.02 -4.49 -0.11
N ARG A 25 -11.97 -5.43 -0.18
CA ARG A 25 -13.24 -5.22 -0.87
C ARG A 25 -14.25 -4.74 0.17
N LEU A 26 -14.70 -3.51 0.03
CA LEU A 26 -15.68 -2.90 0.91
C LEU A 26 -16.85 -2.41 0.07
N ASP A 27 -18.04 -2.43 0.67
CA ASP A 27 -19.16 -1.69 0.12
C ASP A 27 -18.81 -0.19 0.05
N PRO A 28 -19.10 0.52 -1.06
CA PRO A 28 -18.76 1.93 -1.21
C PRO A 28 -19.33 2.81 -0.10
N LEU A 29 -20.56 2.57 0.35
CA LEU A 29 -21.20 3.38 1.40
C LEU A 29 -20.51 3.17 2.76
N VAL A 30 -20.05 1.95 3.03
CA VAL A 30 -19.26 1.64 4.22
C VAL A 30 -17.92 2.36 4.18
N HIS A 31 -17.26 2.36 3.02
CA HIS A 31 -16.01 3.11 2.84
C HIS A 31 -16.21 4.60 3.13
N GLU A 32 -17.25 5.22 2.57
CA GLU A 32 -17.54 6.65 2.78
C GLU A 32 -17.84 6.97 4.25
N ALA A 33 -18.61 6.11 4.93
CA ALA A 33 -18.89 6.28 6.36
C ALA A 33 -17.61 6.22 7.20
N LEU A 34 -16.69 5.29 6.90
CA LEU A 34 -15.39 5.19 7.57
C LEU A 34 -14.50 6.39 7.28
N ALA A 35 -14.47 6.87 6.04
CA ALA A 35 -13.70 8.05 5.65
C ALA A 35 -14.19 9.30 6.38
N ARG A 36 -15.50 9.50 6.47
CA ARG A 36 -16.11 10.62 7.20
C ARG A 36 -15.79 10.56 8.70
N TRP A 37 -15.96 9.40 9.33
CA TRP A 37 -15.62 9.24 10.74
C TRP A 37 -14.12 9.47 11.01
N ALA A 38 -13.25 8.97 10.13
CA ALA A 38 -11.82 9.23 10.23
C ALA A 38 -11.51 10.73 10.18
N ASN A 39 -12.17 11.47 9.29
CA ASN A 39 -12.02 12.92 9.17
C ASN A 39 -12.45 13.65 10.45
N ASP A 40 -13.59 13.27 11.03
CA ASP A 40 -14.09 13.84 12.28
C ASP A 40 -13.10 13.64 13.44
N GLU A 41 -12.36 12.53 13.44
CA GLU A 41 -11.30 12.25 14.42
C GLU A 41 -9.91 12.80 14.05
N LEU A 42 -9.76 13.49 12.91
CA LEU A 42 -8.47 13.94 12.35
C LEU A 42 -7.49 12.78 12.07
N ARG A 43 -8.01 11.62 11.67
CA ARG A 43 -7.30 10.36 11.41
C ARG A 43 -7.36 10.06 9.91
N SER A 44 -6.36 9.36 9.36
CA SER A 44 -6.50 8.83 8.00
C SER A 44 -7.46 7.64 8.00
N ALA A 45 -8.13 7.38 6.87
CA ALA A 45 -9.02 6.23 6.73
C ALA A 45 -8.32 4.90 7.08
N ASN A 46 -7.08 4.70 6.62
CA ASN A 46 -6.30 3.50 6.95
C ASN A 46 -6.01 3.37 8.45
N ALA A 47 -5.70 4.49 9.13
CA ALA A 47 -5.47 4.47 10.58
C ALA A 47 -6.77 4.20 11.35
N GLN A 48 -7.91 4.68 10.86
CA GLN A 48 -9.23 4.36 11.44
C GLN A 48 -9.56 2.88 11.27
N ILE A 49 -9.37 2.33 10.06
CA ILE A 49 -9.57 0.89 9.78
C ILE A 49 -8.67 0.04 10.69
N GLU A 50 -7.39 0.37 10.81
CA GLU A 50 -6.46 -0.38 11.67
C GLU A 50 -6.88 -0.33 13.15
N PHE A 51 -7.32 0.84 13.63
CA PHE A 51 -7.84 0.98 14.99
C PHE A 51 -9.04 0.07 15.24
N LEU A 52 -10.02 0.07 14.34
CA LEU A 52 -11.22 -0.78 14.44
C LEU A 52 -10.88 -2.26 14.42
N LEU A 53 -9.99 -2.69 13.52
CA LEU A 53 -9.56 -4.09 13.44
C LEU A 53 -8.86 -4.55 14.72
N ARG A 54 -7.95 -3.74 15.27
CA ARG A 54 -7.25 -4.06 16.52
C ARG A 54 -8.21 -4.12 17.69
N ARG A 55 -9.16 -3.18 17.77
CA ARG A 55 -10.19 -3.17 18.80
C ARG A 55 -11.06 -4.43 18.71
N ALA A 56 -11.58 -4.76 17.53
CA ALA A 56 -12.41 -5.96 17.33
C ALA A 56 -11.64 -7.25 17.67
N LEU A 57 -10.35 -7.34 17.30
CA LEU A 57 -9.50 -8.47 17.67
C LEU A 57 -9.27 -8.56 19.18
N ALA A 58 -9.08 -7.43 19.86
CA ALA A 58 -8.91 -7.39 21.31
C ALA A 58 -10.19 -7.81 22.05
N GLU A 59 -11.34 -7.27 21.65
CA GLU A 59 -12.66 -7.60 22.19
C GLU A 59 -12.99 -9.09 21.96
N ALA A 60 -12.57 -9.67 20.83
CA ALA A 60 -12.72 -11.09 20.55
C ALA A 60 -11.69 -11.98 21.26
N GLY A 61 -10.72 -11.42 22.01
CA GLY A 61 -9.63 -12.18 22.63
C GLY A 61 -8.64 -12.81 21.64
N ARG A 62 -8.57 -12.29 20.42
CA ARG A 62 -7.76 -12.81 19.29
C ARG A 62 -6.57 -11.92 18.93
N LEU A 63 -6.37 -10.81 19.65
CA LEU A 63 -5.26 -9.92 19.38
C LEU A 63 -3.92 -10.61 19.73
N PRO A 64 -2.97 -10.74 18.78
CA PRO A 64 -1.68 -11.36 19.08
C PRO A 64 -0.89 -10.56 20.14
N GLY A 65 -0.28 -11.24 21.11
CA GLY A 65 0.55 -10.57 22.13
C GLY A 65 1.74 -9.78 21.56
N GLY A 66 2.10 -10.03 20.30
CA GLY A 66 3.13 -9.32 19.55
C GLY A 66 2.67 -8.08 18.78
N THR A 67 1.42 -7.63 18.84
CA THR A 67 1.05 -6.37 18.15
C THR A 67 1.56 -5.15 18.91
N GLY A 68 2.52 -4.42 18.33
CA GLY A 68 3.03 -3.16 18.90
C GLY A 68 1.99 -2.04 18.91
N PRO A 69 2.24 -0.94 19.66
CA PRO A 69 1.33 0.21 19.75
C PRO A 69 1.13 0.87 18.38
N LEU A 70 -0.03 1.50 18.17
CA LEU A 70 -0.27 2.26 16.93
C LEU A 70 0.79 3.38 16.80
N PRO A 71 1.39 3.56 15.61
CA PRO A 71 2.34 4.64 15.36
C PRO A 71 1.71 6.01 15.65
N ARG A 72 2.46 6.91 16.28
CA ARG A 72 2.00 8.28 16.53
C ARG A 72 1.87 9.06 15.21
N ARG A 73 0.88 9.96 15.15
CA ARG A 73 0.62 10.85 14.00
C ARG A 73 1.88 11.69 13.66
N GLY A 74 2.10 11.93 12.37
CA GLY A 74 2.96 13.01 11.86
C GLY A 74 4.48 12.76 11.80
N ARG A 75 5.02 11.70 12.41
CA ARG A 75 6.46 11.40 12.30
C ARG A 75 6.68 10.13 11.49
N PRO A 76 7.10 10.22 10.22
CA PRO A 76 7.70 9.07 9.55
C PRO A 76 8.88 8.60 10.43
N PRO A 77 9.01 7.29 10.72
CA PRO A 77 10.29 6.78 11.19
C PRO A 77 11.35 7.15 10.15
N ALA A 78 12.53 7.62 10.59
CA ALA A 78 13.62 7.95 9.69
C ALA A 78 13.92 6.72 8.80
N GLN A 79 13.57 6.80 7.52
CA GLN A 79 14.01 5.82 6.54
C GLN A 79 15.51 6.07 6.36
N GLN A 80 16.34 5.03 6.52
CA GLN A 80 17.68 5.08 5.92
C GLN A 80 17.48 5.40 4.43
N PRO A 81 18.18 6.41 3.88
CA PRO A 81 18.02 6.75 2.48
C PRO A 81 18.32 5.50 1.63
N PRO A 82 17.53 5.26 0.57
CA PRO A 82 17.83 4.17 -0.35
C PRO A 82 19.25 4.38 -0.89
N ALA A 83 20.01 3.29 -0.99
CA ALA A 83 21.31 3.31 -1.64
C ALA A 83 21.15 3.95 -3.04
N PRO A 84 22.11 4.78 -3.48
CA PRO A 84 22.03 5.41 -4.79
C PRO A 84 21.80 4.31 -5.85
N PRO A 85 20.95 4.57 -6.85
CA PRO A 85 20.74 3.61 -7.93
C PRO A 85 22.11 3.29 -8.56
N PRO A 86 22.35 2.03 -8.98
CA PRO A 86 23.51 1.74 -9.80
C PRO A 86 23.49 2.68 -11.02
N PRO A 87 24.66 3.12 -11.52
CA PRO A 87 24.72 4.01 -12.67
C PRO A 87 23.86 3.43 -13.80
N ALA A 88 23.01 4.28 -14.37
CA ALA A 88 22.15 3.91 -15.47
C ALA A 88 23.02 3.23 -16.55
N GLN A 89 22.72 1.98 -16.86
CA GLN A 89 23.17 1.42 -18.13
C GLN A 89 22.53 2.30 -19.20
N GLU A 90 23.37 3.01 -19.95
CA GLU A 90 22.94 3.77 -21.11
C GLU A 90 22.06 2.86 -21.97
N PRO A 91 20.89 3.31 -22.44
CA PRO A 91 20.09 2.50 -23.34
C PRO A 91 20.94 2.29 -24.60
N SER A 92 21.41 1.06 -24.81
CA SER A 92 21.94 0.64 -26.11
C SER A 92 20.92 1.06 -27.15
N ALA A 93 21.31 2.00 -28.00
CA ALA A 93 20.51 2.50 -29.10
C ALA A 93 20.04 1.30 -29.93
N GLN A 94 18.73 1.04 -29.91
CA GLN A 94 18.12 0.09 -30.82
C GLN A 94 18.19 0.74 -32.22
N PRO A 95 18.81 0.11 -33.22
CA PRO A 95 18.91 0.69 -34.55
C PRO A 95 17.50 0.87 -35.16
N PRO A 96 17.26 1.92 -35.96
CA PRO A 96 15.94 2.18 -36.52
C PRO A 96 15.52 1.03 -37.45
N HIS A 97 14.33 0.48 -37.20
CA HIS A 97 13.69 -0.45 -38.13
C HIS A 97 13.27 0.32 -39.41
N PRO A 98 13.55 -0.20 -40.62
CA PRO A 98 13.10 0.43 -41.84
C PRO A 98 11.57 0.43 -41.90
N GLY A 99 11.01 1.53 -42.43
CA GLY A 99 9.59 1.87 -42.38
C GLY A 99 8.64 0.73 -42.77
N ARG A 100 7.68 0.47 -41.90
CA ARG A 100 6.51 -0.36 -42.21
C ARG A 100 5.61 0.46 -43.16
N PRO A 101 5.24 -0.07 -44.35
CA PRO A 101 4.38 0.66 -45.26
C PRO A 101 2.99 0.89 -44.63
N PRO A 102 2.29 1.98 -44.99
CA PRO A 102 0.96 2.25 -44.47
C PRO A 102 0.01 1.15 -44.92
N GLN A 103 -0.70 0.53 -43.96
CA GLN A 103 -1.77 -0.40 -44.28
C GLN A 103 -2.93 0.39 -44.87
N GLN A 104 -3.20 0.19 -46.16
CA GLN A 104 -4.39 0.71 -46.83
C GLN A 104 -5.61 0.05 -46.18
N GLN A 105 -6.52 0.86 -45.64
CA GLN A 105 -7.83 0.37 -45.21
C GLN A 105 -8.58 -0.13 -46.45
N PRO A 106 -9.19 -1.33 -46.44
CA PRO A 106 -10.03 -1.77 -47.54
C PRO A 106 -11.24 -0.82 -47.67
N PRO A 107 -11.76 -0.59 -48.89
CA PRO A 107 -12.92 0.25 -49.10
C PRO A 107 -14.16 -0.36 -48.41
N PRO A 108 -15.15 0.46 -48.03
CA PRO A 108 -16.40 -0.05 -47.47
C PRO A 108 -17.12 -0.91 -48.51
N GLU A 109 -17.51 -2.13 -48.15
CA GLU A 109 -18.42 -2.96 -48.93
C GLU A 109 -19.77 -2.26 -49.04
N GLU A 110 -20.10 -1.77 -50.24
CA GLU A 110 -21.46 -1.37 -50.60
C GLU A 110 -22.35 -2.62 -50.59
N HIS A 111 -23.27 -2.67 -49.63
CA HIS A 111 -24.36 -3.66 -49.63
C HIS A 111 -25.29 -3.39 -50.83
N PRO A 112 -25.66 -4.41 -51.61
CA PRO A 112 -26.64 -4.24 -52.69
C PRO A 112 -28.04 -4.01 -52.12
N PRO A 113 -28.92 -3.28 -52.83
CA PRO A 113 -30.30 -3.09 -52.38
C PRO A 113 -31.11 -4.37 -52.59
N GLU A 114 -31.94 -4.71 -51.59
CA GLU A 114 -32.95 -5.76 -51.69
C GLU A 114 -33.93 -5.48 -52.84
N PRO A 115 -34.24 -6.48 -53.69
CA PRO A 115 -35.34 -6.34 -54.64
C PRO A 115 -36.69 -6.53 -53.94
N ARG A 116 -37.69 -5.77 -54.41
CA ARG A 116 -39.10 -5.84 -54.01
C ARG A 116 -39.79 -7.12 -54.47
#